data_AF-A0A3D6BW60-F1
#
_entry.id   AF-A0A3D6BW60-F1
#
_cell.length_a   1.000
_cell.length_b   1.000
_cell.length_c   1.000
_cell.angle_alpha   90.00
_cell.angle_beta   90.00
_cell.angle_gamma   90.00
#
_symmetry.space_group_name_H-M   'P 1'
#
loop_
_entity.id
_entity.type
_entity.pdbx_description
1 polymer ?
#
loop_
_entity_poly.entity_id
_entity_poly.type
_entity_poly.pdbx_seq_one_letter_code
_entity_poly.pdbx_strand_id
1 'polypeptide(L)'
;LEPRFYYNLNKRHNKGKRIDGNSGNFISLKTSYNSDLFFIGTNEDIHLETDFMVIPTWGIRRNLCKHFNYEAGFGIGYIHYREEYNINNKSDVAVNLHA
;
A
#
# COMPACT_ATOMS: atom_id res chain seq x y z
N LEU A 1 -0.99 3.71 9.56
CA LEU A 1 -2.17 2.82 9.38
C LEU A 1 -2.69 3.02 7.96
N GLU A 2 -2.84 1.95 7.18
CA GLU A 2 -3.33 2.03 5.79
C GLU A 2 -4.82 1.69 5.74
N PRO A 3 -5.68 2.51 5.10
CA PRO A 3 -7.10 2.20 4.96
C PRO A 3 -7.29 0.96 4.06
N ARG A 4 -8.16 0.04 4.51
CA ARG A 4 -8.48 -1.21 3.78
C ARG A 4 -9.98 -1.38 3.67
N PHE A 5 -10.47 -1.57 2.45
CA PHE A 5 -11.88 -1.79 2.16
C PHE A 5 -12.13 -3.20 1.62
N TYR A 6 -12.86 -4.01 2.40
CA TYR A 6 -13.17 -5.39 2.05
C TYR A 6 -14.50 -5.51 1.30
N TYR A 7 -14.44 -5.57 -0.03
CA TYR A 7 -15.61 -5.45 -0.90
C TYR A 7 -16.38 -6.77 -1.11
N ASN A 8 -15.80 -7.94 -0.79
CA ASN A 8 -16.39 -9.24 -1.13
C ASN A 8 -16.83 -10.09 0.08
N LEU A 9 -16.82 -9.55 1.30
CA LEU A 9 -17.18 -10.31 2.51
C LEU A 9 -18.62 -10.84 2.43
N ASN A 10 -19.59 -9.99 2.05
CA ASN A 10 -21.00 -10.39 1.93
C ASN A 10 -21.20 -11.49 0.87
N LYS A 11 -20.53 -11.36 -0.28
CA LYS A 11 -20.57 -12.38 -1.34
C LYS A 11 -19.99 -13.71 -0.88
N ARG A 12 -18.96 -13.69 -0.03
CA ARG A 12 -18.35 -14.90 0.56
C ARG A 12 -19.27 -15.53 1.59
N HIS A 13 -19.86 -14.72 2.47
CA HIS A 13 -20.82 -15.15 3.47
C HIS A 13 -21.99 -15.90 2.83
N ASN A 14 -22.59 -15.32 1.78
CA ASN A 14 -23.71 -15.94 1.05
C ASN A 14 -23.34 -17.26 0.36
N LYS A 15 -22.05 -17.51 0.12
CA LYS A 15 -21.52 -18.76 -0.45
C LYS A 15 -21.06 -19.76 0.61
N GLY A 16 -21.36 -19.52 1.89
CA GLY A 16 -20.90 -20.34 3.01
C GLY A 16 -19.38 -20.34 3.18
N LYS A 17 -18.67 -19.34 2.66
CA LYS A 17 -17.22 -19.23 2.79
C LYS A 17 -16.87 -18.53 4.09
N ARG A 18 -15.75 -18.94 4.69
CA ARG A 18 -15.15 -18.31 5.87
C ARG A 18 -14.85 -16.83 5.63
N ILE A 19 -15.33 -15.98 6.53
CA ILE A 19 -15.12 -14.52 6.58
C ILE A 19 -14.51 -14.05 7.90
N ASP A 20 -14.16 -14.98 8.79
CA ASP A 20 -13.48 -14.68 10.05
C ASP A 20 -12.19 -13.90 9.80
N GLY A 21 -11.84 -12.97 10.70
CA GLY A 21 -10.61 -12.16 10.61
C GLY A 21 -10.46 -11.38 9.30
N ASN A 22 -11.56 -10.93 8.69
CA ASN A 22 -11.57 -10.25 7.38
C ASN A 22 -10.98 -11.10 6.25
N SER A 23 -11.26 -12.41 6.26
CA SER A 23 -10.93 -13.35 5.18
C SER A 23 -11.72 -13.00 3.91
N GLY A 24 -11.18 -12.09 3.13
CA GLY A 24 -11.81 -11.46 1.98
C GLY A 24 -10.80 -10.84 1.03
N ASN A 25 -11.30 -10.28 -0.06
CA ASN A 25 -10.52 -9.45 -0.96
C ASN A 25 -10.70 -8.01 -0.49
N PHE A 26 -9.62 -7.25 -0.53
CA PHE A 26 -9.60 -5.86 -0.14
C PHE A 26 -8.95 -5.00 -1.20
N ILE A 27 -9.31 -3.73 -1.17
CA ILE A 27 -8.55 -2.67 -1.81
C ILE A 27 -7.98 -1.80 -0.69
N SER A 28 -6.73 -1.41 -0.79
CA SER A 28 -6.10 -0.48 0.13
C SER A 28 -5.46 0.67 -0.64
N LEU A 29 -5.26 1.79 0.06
CA LEU A 29 -4.69 2.98 -0.52
C LEU A 29 -3.56 3.48 0.37
N LYS A 30 -2.33 3.23 -0.06
CA LYS A 30 -1.14 3.76 0.60
C LYS A 30 -0.92 5.17 0.09
N THR A 31 -1.03 6.14 0.98
CA THR A 31 -0.70 7.55 0.73
C THR A 31 0.43 7.97 1.64
N SER A 32 1.42 8.67 1.10
CA SER A 32 2.44 9.34 1.89
C SER A 32 2.50 10.78 1.42
N TYR A 33 2.47 11.69 2.38
CA TYR A 33 2.65 13.11 2.17
C TYR A 33 3.70 13.52 3.19
N ASN A 34 4.95 13.66 2.75
CA ASN A 34 6.00 14.14 3.65
C ASN A 34 5.91 15.67 3.65
N SER A 35 5.57 16.25 4.80
CA SER A 35 5.78 17.67 5.06
C SER A 35 6.99 17.85 5.99
N ASP A 36 8.10 17.17 5.69
CA ASP A 36 9.33 17.08 6.52
C ASP A 36 9.24 16.03 7.64
N LEU A 37 9.75 14.80 7.40
CA LEU A 37 10.03 13.82 8.48
C LEU A 37 11.06 12.75 8.06
N PHE A 38 12.35 13.11 8.18
CA PHE A 38 13.51 12.26 8.51
C PHE A 38 13.65 10.89 7.81
N PHE A 39 14.43 10.84 6.72
CA PHE A 39 14.99 9.59 6.18
C PHE A 39 16.43 9.38 6.68
N ILE A 40 16.66 8.36 7.53
CA ILE A 40 18.00 7.82 7.76
C ILE A 40 18.27 6.79 6.67
N GLY A 41 18.85 7.24 5.56
CA GLY A 41 19.38 6.39 4.50
C GLY A 41 20.89 6.54 4.43
N THR A 42 21.64 5.47 4.73
CA THR A 42 23.08 5.41 4.48
C THR A 42 23.35 5.43 2.98
N ASN A 43 24.22 6.38 2.61
CA ASN A 43 24.98 6.52 1.37
C ASN A 43 24.38 7.47 0.32
N GLU A 44 25.09 8.60 0.17
CA GLU A 44 25.18 9.48 -0.99
C GLU A 44 23.98 10.41 -1.29
N ASP A 45 24.01 11.57 -0.62
CA ASP A 45 23.81 12.93 -1.17
C ASP A 45 22.79 13.14 -2.30
N ILE A 46 21.55 12.65 -2.12
CA ILE A 46 20.40 13.24 -2.83
C ILE A 46 19.23 13.35 -1.86
N HIS A 47 19.03 14.57 -1.34
CA HIS A 47 17.84 14.94 -0.57
C HIS A 47 16.62 15.01 -1.52
N LEU A 48 16.14 13.85 -1.96
CA LEU A 48 14.88 13.75 -2.71
C LEU A 48 13.73 13.79 -1.72
N GLU A 49 13.21 14.98 -1.46
CA GLU A 49 11.97 15.15 -0.72
C GLU A 49 10.80 14.60 -1.55
N THR A 50 10.16 13.55 -1.04
CA THR A 50 9.00 12.93 -1.68
C THR A 50 7.74 13.67 -1.24
N ASP A 51 7.27 14.60 -2.07
CA ASP A 51 6.09 15.43 -1.80
C ASP A 51 4.81 14.58 -1.67
N PHE A 52 4.59 13.65 -2.60
CA PHE A 52 3.33 12.91 -2.64
C PHE A 52 3.46 11.53 -3.27
N MET A 53 2.89 10.54 -2.62
CA MET A 53 2.88 9.15 -3.05
C MET A 53 1.46 8.58 -2.93
N VAL A 54 1.00 7.90 -3.97
CA VAL A 54 -0.28 7.17 -3.97
C VAL A 54 -0.10 5.82 -4.61
N ILE A 55 -0.37 4.77 -3.85
CA ILE A 55 -0.39 3.40 -4.34
C ILE A 55 -1.71 2.73 -3.99
N PRO A 56 -2.68 2.67 -4.92
CA PRO A 56 -3.78 1.74 -4.79
C PRO A 56 -3.24 0.31 -4.85
N THR A 57 -3.69 -0.53 -3.92
CA THR A 57 -3.28 -1.92 -3.80
C THR A 57 -4.51 -2.80 -3.77
N TRP A 58 -4.51 -3.85 -4.59
CA TRP A 58 -5.51 -4.89 -4.57
C TRP A 58 -4.95 -6.12 -3.87
N GLY A 59 -5.68 -6.64 -2.89
CA GLY A 59 -5.19 -7.74 -2.08
C GLY A 59 -6.23 -8.77 -1.69
N ILE A 60 -5.71 -9.90 -1.24
CA ILE A 60 -6.45 -11.07 -0.81
C ILE A 60 -5.91 -11.46 0.57
N ARG A 61 -6.80 -11.43 1.56
CA ARG A 61 -6.53 -11.95 2.90
C ARG A 61 -7.33 -13.22 3.14
N ARG A 62 -6.71 -14.23 3.74
CA ARG A 62 -7.35 -15.51 4.02
C ARG A 62 -6.80 -16.11 5.30
N ASN A 63 -7.68 -16.81 6.01
CA ASN A 63 -7.34 -17.54 7.22
C ASN A 63 -7.36 -19.03 6.88
N LEU A 64 -6.20 -19.70 6.90
CA LEU A 64 -6.12 -21.15 6.71
C LEU A 64 -6.62 -21.86 7.98
N CYS A 65 -6.11 -21.43 9.13
CA CYS A 65 -6.41 -22.01 10.45
C CYS A 65 -6.91 -20.94 11.42
N LYS A 66 -7.14 -21.30 12.69
CA LYS A 66 -7.52 -20.35 13.75
C LYS A 66 -6.40 -19.35 14.07
N HIS A 67 -5.14 -19.71 13.78
CA HIS A 67 -3.96 -18.92 14.14
C HIS A 67 -3.10 -18.52 12.93
N PHE A 68 -3.44 -18.99 11.72
CA PHE A 68 -2.64 -18.77 10.53
C PHE A 68 -3.42 -17.99 9.48
N ASN A 69 -2.94 -16.78 9.20
CA ASN A 69 -3.49 -15.84 8.24
C ASN A 69 -2.42 -15.54 7.20
N TYR A 70 -2.80 -15.52 5.92
CA TYR A 70 -1.93 -15.11 4.83
C TYR A 70 -2.58 -13.96 4.07
N GLU A 71 -1.75 -13.05 3.56
CA GLU A 71 -2.21 -11.85 2.87
C GLU A 71 -1.30 -11.53 1.70
N ALA A 72 -1.82 -11.72 0.49
CA ALA A 72 -1.12 -11.31 -0.72
C ALA A 72 -1.72 -10.01 -1.25
N GLY A 73 -0.88 -9.06 -1.65
CA GLY A 73 -1.29 -7.79 -2.23
C GLY A 73 -0.41 -7.39 -3.41
N PHE A 74 -1.05 -6.79 -4.41
CA PHE A 74 -0.39 -6.19 -5.56
C PHE A 74 -0.92 -4.77 -5.75
N GLY A 75 -0.03 -3.79 -5.70
CA GLY A 75 -0.31 -2.38 -5.89
C GLY A 75 0.60 -1.78 -6.93
N ILE A 76 0.06 -0.82 -7.67
CA ILE A 76 0.82 -0.01 -8.62
C ILE A 76 0.39 1.43 -8.43
N GLY A 77 1.36 2.33 -8.34
CA GLY A 77 1.10 3.71 -8.00
C GLY A 77 2.15 4.66 -8.49
N TYR A 78 1.95 5.92 -8.17
CA TYR A 78 2.76 7.03 -8.65
C TYR A 78 3.44 7.71 -7.47
N ILE A 79 4.70 8.06 -7.67
CA ILE A 79 5.52 8.82 -6.73
C ILE A 79 5.92 10.13 -7.40
N HIS A 80 5.62 11.23 -6.74
CA HIS A 80 6.03 12.56 -7.14
C HIS A 80 7.13 13.06 -6.21
N TYR A 81 8.27 13.42 -6.78
CA TYR A 81 9.39 14.02 -6.06
C TYR A 81 9.48 15.49 -6.40
N ARG A 82 9.70 16.32 -5.38
CA ARG A 82 9.95 17.75 -5.55
C ARG A 82 11.32 18.05 -4.97
N GLU A 83 12.25 18.42 -5.83
CA GLU A 83 13.55 18.90 -5.37
C GLU A 83 13.40 20.36 -4.92
N GLU A 84 13.79 20.66 -3.67
CA GLU A 84 13.69 22.00 -3.10
C GLU A 84 14.58 23.02 -3.85
N TYR A 85 15.61 22.55 -4.55
CA TYR A 85 16.61 23.39 -5.24
C TYR A 85 16.57 23.34 -6.78
N ASN A 86 15.78 22.47 -7.40
CA ASN A 86 15.61 22.39 -8.85
C ASN A 86 14.13 22.24 -9.21
N ILE A 87 13.65 23.06 -10.15
CA ILE A 87 12.25 23.06 -10.66
C ILE A 87 11.96 21.79 -11.52
N ASN A 88 12.86 20.81 -11.53
CA ASN A 88 12.67 19.58 -12.29
C ASN A 88 11.81 18.61 -11.49
N ASN A 89 10.51 18.67 -11.74
CA ASN A 89 9.55 17.68 -11.23
C ASN A 89 9.90 16.31 -11.82
N LYS A 90 10.29 15.36 -10.95
CA LYS A 90 10.50 13.97 -11.35
C LYS A 90 9.37 13.11 -10.83
N SER A 91 8.95 12.17 -11.66
CA SER A 91 7.91 11.24 -11.28
C SER A 91 8.22 9.82 -11.67
N ASP A 92 7.98 8.91 -10.74
CA ASP A 92 8.25 7.49 -10.91
C ASP A 92 6.98 6.66 -10.67
N VAL A 93 6.99 5.45 -11.23
CA VAL A 93 5.98 4.43 -10.99
C VAL A 93 6.52 3.46 -9.96
N ALA A 94 5.72 3.17 -8.94
CA ALA A 94 6.05 2.20 -7.90
C ALA A 94 5.15 0.98 -7.96
N VAL A 95 5.75 -0.18 -7.71
CA VAL A 95 5.05 -1.46 -7.55
C VAL A 95 5.17 -1.87 -6.09
N ASN A 96 4.04 -2.23 -5.48
CA ASN A 96 3.96 -2.74 -4.11
C ASN A 96 3.51 -4.20 -4.15
N LEU A 97 4.36 -5.10 -3.67
CA LEU A 97 4.06 -6.53 -3.58
C LEU A 97 4.30 -6.99 -2.14
N HIS A 98 3.32 -7.67 -1.55
CA HIS A 98 3.44 -8.30 -0.23
C HIS A 98 2.72 -9.64 -0.19
N ALA A 99 3.16 -10.56 0.68
CA ALA A 99 2.66 -11.93 0.82
C ALA A 99 2.66 -12.39 2.30
#